data_AF-A0A7S0Z0C8-F1
#
_entry.id   AF-A0A7S0Z0C8-F1
#
_cell.length_a   1.000
_cell.length_b   1.000
_cell.length_c   1.000
_cell.angle_alpha   90.00
_cell.angle_beta   90.00
_cell.angle_gamma   90.00
#
_symmetry.space_group_name_H-M   'P 1'
#
loop_
_entity.id
_entity.type
_entity.pdbx_description
1 polymer ?
#
loop_
_entity_poly.entity_id
_entity_poly.type
_entity_poly.pdbx_seq_one_letter_code
_entity_poly.pdbx_strand_id
1 'polypeptide(L)'
;LPSEVGLLSKLKVLRVGQNGVKVLPRTLGNLVGKLEELTFDESNISWPATTEVLSMGTDKLLKFLAAFNRAEKEGTLELNGWNFAEMPEDIFGEGSLHVLHMSHNKLTAVPDR
;
A
#
# COMPACT_ATOMS: atom_id res chain seq x y z
N LEU A 1 -3.47 -12.71 -1.92
CA LEU A 1 -3.08 -12.93 -3.33
C LEU A 1 -1.61 -13.33 -3.40
N PRO A 2 -1.20 -14.15 -4.39
CA PRO A 2 0.21 -14.52 -4.56
C PRO A 2 1.06 -13.31 -5.00
N SER A 3 2.33 -13.28 -4.59
CA SER A 3 3.27 -12.20 -4.93
C SER A 3 3.53 -12.06 -6.43
N GLU A 4 3.40 -13.16 -7.16
CA GLU A 4 3.65 -13.30 -8.59
C GLU A 4 2.69 -12.45 -9.45
N VAL A 5 1.55 -12.01 -8.90
CA VAL A 5 0.64 -11.09 -9.61
C VAL A 5 1.36 -9.79 -10.01
N GLY A 6 2.31 -9.34 -9.20
CA GLY A 6 3.16 -8.18 -9.50
C GLY A 6 4.06 -8.33 -10.73
N LEU A 7 4.22 -9.54 -11.27
CA LEU A 7 5.03 -9.82 -12.46
C LEU A 7 4.23 -9.65 -13.77
N LEU A 8 2.90 -9.52 -13.68
CA LEU A 8 2.01 -9.44 -14.84
C LEU A 8 2.05 -8.03 -15.45
N SER A 9 3.17 -7.68 -16.09
CA SER A 9 3.46 -6.32 -16.60
C SER A 9 2.48 -5.79 -17.66
N LYS A 10 1.69 -6.67 -18.29
CA LYS A 10 0.64 -6.30 -19.25
C LYS A 10 -0.76 -6.26 -18.63
N LEU A 11 -0.91 -6.57 -17.34
CA LEU A 11 -2.20 -6.61 -16.67
C LEU A 11 -2.78 -5.20 -16.54
N LYS A 12 -4.01 -5.03 -17.05
CA LYS A 12 -4.74 -3.75 -17.01
C LYS A 12 -5.88 -3.74 -16.00
N VAL A 13 -6.52 -4.89 -15.81
CA VAL A 13 -7.67 -5.02 -14.92
C VAL A 13 -7.48 -6.25 -14.04
N LEU A 14 -7.63 -6.08 -12.73
CA LEU A 14 -7.59 -7.15 -11.75
C LEU A 14 -8.83 -7.05 -10.85
N ARG A 15 -9.72 -8.03 -10.93
CA ARG A 15 -10.92 -8.11 -10.10
C ARG A 15 -10.86 -9.34 -9.22
N VAL A 16 -10.80 -9.12 -7.92
CA VAL A 16 -10.66 -10.17 -6.89
C VAL A 16 -11.67 -10.01 -5.76
N GLY A 17 -12.69 -9.18 -5.95
CA GLY A 17 -13.82 -9.07 -5.01
C GLY A 17 -14.52 -10.41 -4.81
N GLN A 18 -15.15 -10.61 -3.66
CA GLN A 18 -15.85 -11.83 -3.26
C GLN A 18 -14.97 -13.10 -3.19
N ASN A 19 -13.65 -12.95 -3.14
CA ASN A 19 -12.71 -14.08 -3.01
C ASN A 19 -12.12 -14.21 -1.60
N GLY A 20 -12.60 -13.42 -0.62
CA GLY A 20 -12.05 -13.44 0.75
C GLY A 20 -10.56 -13.07 0.81
N VAL A 21 -10.10 -12.26 -0.15
CA VAL A 21 -8.72 -11.78 -0.18
C VAL A 21 -8.49 -10.93 1.06
N LYS A 22 -7.47 -11.30 1.84
CA LYS A 22 -7.07 -10.56 3.04
C LYS A 22 -5.83 -9.72 2.85
N VAL A 23 -4.96 -10.11 1.91
CA VAL A 23 -3.66 -9.47 1.70
C VAL A 23 -3.52 -9.11 0.23
N LEU A 24 -3.29 -7.81 0.00
CA LEU A 24 -2.81 -7.27 -1.27
C LEU A 24 -1.28 -7.22 -1.20
N PRO A 25 -0.53 -8.11 -1.86
CA PRO A 25 0.92 -8.18 -1.68
C PRO A 25 1.60 -6.90 -2.20
N ARG A 26 2.65 -6.46 -1.51
CA ARG A 26 3.40 -5.23 -1.87
C ARG A 26 3.95 -5.26 -3.30
N THR A 27 4.20 -6.45 -3.84
CA THR A 27 4.62 -6.66 -5.22
C THR A 27 3.59 -6.19 -6.25
N LEU A 28 2.30 -6.04 -5.90
CA LEU A 28 1.31 -5.38 -6.78
C LEU A 28 1.75 -3.95 -7.14
N GLY A 29 2.51 -3.29 -6.28
CA GLY A 29 3.12 -1.99 -6.57
C GLY A 29 4.03 -1.97 -7.80
N ASN A 30 4.52 -3.12 -8.29
CA ASN A 30 5.25 -3.20 -9.56
C ASN A 30 4.38 -2.86 -10.79
N LEU A 31 3.06 -2.81 -10.60
CA LEU A 31 2.07 -2.49 -11.62
C LEU A 31 1.61 -1.02 -11.59
N VAL A 32 2.22 -0.16 -10.76
CA VAL A 32 1.98 1.30 -10.81
C VAL A 32 2.10 1.80 -12.24
N GLY A 33 1.10 2.58 -12.69
CA GLY A 33 1.01 3.12 -14.06
C GLY A 33 0.68 2.10 -15.15
N LYS A 34 0.56 0.80 -14.82
CA LYS A 34 0.22 -0.28 -15.76
C LYS A 34 -1.19 -0.79 -15.53
N LEU A 35 -1.52 -1.11 -14.27
CA LEU A 35 -2.84 -1.57 -13.85
C LEU A 35 -3.78 -0.36 -13.73
N GLU A 36 -4.87 -0.42 -14.47
CA GLU A 36 -5.86 0.65 -14.60
C GLU A 36 -6.99 0.45 -13.57
N GLU A 37 -7.38 -0.79 -13.31
CA GLU A 37 -8.46 -1.13 -12.40
C GLU A 37 -8.08 -2.28 -11.46
N LEU A 38 -8.24 -2.05 -10.16
CA LEU A 38 -8.14 -3.06 -9.11
C LEU A 38 -9.43 -3.03 -8.29
N THR A 39 -10.16 -4.15 -8.24
CA THR A 39 -11.34 -4.30 -7.37
C THR A 39 -11.15 -5.44 -6.38
N PHE A 40 -11.52 -5.20 -5.12
CA PHE A 40 -11.39 -6.11 -3.99
C PHE A 40 -12.41 -5.73 -2.91
N ASP A 41 -12.60 -6.60 -1.92
CA ASP A 41 -13.48 -6.30 -0.79
C ASP A 41 -12.68 -5.56 0.30
N GLU A 42 -12.80 -4.24 0.40
CA GLU A 42 -12.05 -3.42 1.36
C GLU A 42 -12.19 -3.91 2.81
N SER A 43 -13.40 -4.34 3.20
CA SER A 43 -13.69 -4.84 4.54
C SER A 43 -12.99 -6.15 4.92
N ASN A 44 -12.44 -6.87 3.93
CA ASN A 44 -11.73 -8.12 4.16
C ASN A 44 -10.21 -7.95 4.18
N ILE A 45 -9.68 -6.77 3.82
CA ILE A 45 -8.24 -6.53 3.76
C ILE A 45 -7.67 -6.34 5.18
N SER A 46 -6.71 -7.19 5.53
CA SER A 46 -5.87 -7.06 6.72
C SER A 46 -4.51 -6.42 6.42
N TRP A 47 -4.06 -6.45 5.16
CA TRP A 47 -2.87 -5.71 4.73
C TRP A 47 -3.00 -5.25 3.26
N PRO A 48 -2.80 -3.96 2.98
CA PRO A 48 -2.49 -2.88 3.92
C PRO A 48 -3.67 -2.54 4.84
N ALA A 49 -3.39 -2.26 6.11
CA ALA A 49 -4.40 -2.00 7.15
C ALA A 49 -4.89 -0.54 7.14
N THR A 50 -4.12 0.38 6.54
CA THR A 50 -4.48 1.80 6.45
C THR A 50 -5.68 2.03 5.53
N THR A 51 -6.85 2.22 6.13
CA THR A 51 -8.14 2.31 5.42
C THR A 51 -8.22 3.46 4.42
N GLU A 52 -7.56 4.59 4.71
CA GLU A 52 -7.48 5.75 3.83
C GLU A 52 -6.86 5.37 2.49
N VAL A 53 -5.83 4.51 2.49
CA VAL A 53 -5.16 4.08 1.26
C VAL A 53 -6.05 3.16 0.43
N LEU A 54 -6.83 2.29 1.08
CA LEU A 54 -7.74 1.37 0.38
C LEU A 54 -8.80 2.13 -0.43
N SER A 55 -9.29 3.25 0.09
CA SER A 55 -10.33 4.08 -0.53
C SER A 55 -9.80 5.16 -1.50
N MET A 56 -8.49 5.32 -1.63
CA MET A 56 -7.85 6.34 -2.47
C MET A 56 -7.82 6.00 -3.98
N GLY A 57 -8.30 4.81 -4.36
CA GLY A 57 -8.34 4.31 -5.73
C GLY A 57 -7.06 3.59 -6.17
N THR A 58 -7.14 2.90 -7.31
CA THR A 58 -6.11 1.96 -7.82
C THR A 58 -4.71 2.56 -7.84
N ASP A 59 -4.51 3.72 -8.47
CA ASP A 59 -3.16 4.30 -8.65
C ASP A 59 -2.47 4.62 -7.32
N LYS A 60 -3.20 5.26 -6.38
CA LYS A 60 -2.65 5.59 -5.07
C LYS A 60 -2.40 4.34 -4.23
N LEU A 61 -3.31 3.37 -4.22
CA LEU A 61 -3.10 2.11 -3.53
C LEU A 61 -1.84 1.40 -4.04
N LEU A 62 -1.66 1.31 -5.37
CA LEU A 62 -0.47 0.68 -5.94
C LEU A 62 0.81 1.43 -5.59
N LYS A 63 0.80 2.78 -5.56
CA LYS A 63 1.95 3.58 -5.14
C LYS A 63 2.33 3.33 -3.68
N PHE A 64 1.35 3.13 -2.82
CA PHE A 64 1.58 2.78 -1.42
C PHE A 64 2.22 1.40 -1.30
N LEU A 65 1.66 0.39 -1.99
CA LEU A 65 2.25 -0.95 -2.05
C LEU A 65 3.68 -0.94 -2.60
N ALA A 66 3.95 -0.11 -3.62
CA ALA A 66 5.28 0.07 -4.19
C ALA A 66 6.26 0.68 -3.19
N ALA A 67 5.81 1.65 -2.39
CA ALA A 67 6.63 2.26 -1.35
C ALA A 67 7.07 1.22 -0.31
N PHE A 68 6.17 0.34 0.14
CA PHE A 68 6.50 -0.77 1.05
C PHE A 68 7.40 -1.84 0.40
N ASN A 69 7.19 -2.16 -0.88
CA ASN A 69 8.07 -3.07 -1.63
C ASN A 69 9.49 -2.53 -1.77
N ARG A 70 9.63 -1.20 -1.87
CA ARG A 70 10.93 -0.52 -1.90
C ARG A 70 11.54 -0.47 -0.51
N ALA A 71 10.76 -0.13 0.51
CA ALA A 71 11.19 -0.04 1.90
C ALA A 71 11.80 -1.37 2.39
N GLU A 72 11.20 -2.52 2.06
CA GLU A 72 11.76 -3.84 2.38
C GLU A 72 13.22 -4.01 1.94
N LYS A 73 13.59 -3.41 0.79
CA LYS A 73 14.91 -3.59 0.16
C LYS A 73 15.90 -2.50 0.56
N GLU A 74 15.41 -1.28 0.74
CA GLU A 74 16.23 -0.06 0.87
C GLU A 74 16.13 0.58 2.26
N GLY A 75 15.30 0.05 3.15
CA GLY A 75 15.07 0.58 4.49
C GLY A 75 14.51 2.01 4.52
N THR A 76 14.00 2.51 3.39
CA THR A 76 13.48 3.87 3.24
C THR A 76 12.04 3.86 2.75
N LEU A 77 11.14 4.48 3.51
CA LEU A 77 9.72 4.57 3.20
C LEU A 77 9.29 6.02 2.93
N GLU A 78 8.82 6.23 1.70
CA GLU A 78 8.40 7.54 1.18
C GLU A 78 6.88 7.67 1.19
N LEU A 79 6.34 8.40 2.16
CA LEU A 79 4.93 8.65 2.36
C LEU A 79 4.62 10.16 2.49
N ASN A 80 5.36 11.01 1.77
CA ASN A 80 5.10 12.44 1.73
C ASN A 80 3.82 12.78 0.94
N GLY A 81 2.99 13.70 1.42
CA GLY A 81 1.85 14.22 0.62
C GLY A 81 0.63 13.31 0.49
N TRP A 82 0.46 12.32 1.39
CA TRP A 82 -0.63 11.35 1.33
C TRP A 82 -1.92 11.81 2.04
N ASN A 83 -1.92 12.99 2.65
CA ASN A 83 -3.03 13.51 3.47
C ASN A 83 -3.39 12.64 4.68
N PHE A 84 -2.46 11.82 5.18
CA PHE A 84 -2.69 11.02 6.37
C PHE A 84 -3.03 11.92 7.56
N ALA A 85 -4.15 11.65 8.23
CA ALA A 85 -4.54 12.30 9.47
C ALA A 85 -3.84 11.68 10.68
N GLU A 86 -3.58 10.38 10.60
CA GLU A 86 -2.88 9.57 11.58
C GLU A 86 -1.76 8.78 10.91
N MET A 87 -0.76 8.35 11.68
CA MET A 87 0.34 7.57 11.14
C MET A 87 -0.15 6.17 10.72
N PRO A 88 0.10 5.74 9.46
CA PRO A 88 -0.27 4.41 8.97
C PRO A 88 0.25 3.28 9.88
N GLU A 89 -0.64 2.41 10.38
CA GLU A 89 -0.23 1.30 11.25
C GLU A 89 0.71 0.31 10.54
N ASP A 90 0.60 0.22 9.21
CA ASP A 90 1.43 -0.63 8.36
C ASP A 90 2.94 -0.38 8.55
N ILE A 91 3.33 0.84 8.92
CA ILE A 91 4.73 1.25 9.11
C ILE A 91 5.38 0.47 10.26
N PHE A 92 4.63 0.19 11.33
CA PHE A 92 5.16 -0.47 12.53
C PHE A 92 5.50 -1.94 12.31
N GLY A 93 4.97 -2.55 11.25
CA GLY A 93 5.34 -3.90 10.83
C GLY A 93 6.60 -3.97 9.98
N GLU A 94 7.15 -2.83 9.54
CA GLU A 94 8.27 -2.79 8.60
C GLU A 94 9.62 -2.80 9.33
N GLY A 95 10.08 -4.00 9.70
CA GLY A 95 11.32 -4.19 10.48
C GLY A 95 12.62 -3.85 9.73
N SER A 96 12.56 -3.61 8.42
CA SER A 96 13.72 -3.19 7.62
C SER A 96 13.97 -1.68 7.68
N LEU A 97 13.03 -0.90 8.21
CA LEU A 97 12.99 0.55 8.05
C LEU A 97 14.01 1.27 8.93
N HIS A 98 14.82 2.13 8.32
CA HIS A 98 15.74 3.05 9.00
C HIS A 98 15.53 4.52 8.64
N VAL A 99 14.77 4.82 7.57
CA VAL A 99 14.39 6.19 7.16
C VAL A 99 12.90 6.22 6.83
N LEU A 100 12.17 7.15 7.44
CA LEU A 100 10.74 7.37 7.19
C LEU A 100 10.50 8.84 6.82
N HIS A 101 9.92 9.07 5.63
CA HIS A 101 9.51 10.39 5.18
C HIS A 101 7.98 10.51 5.14
N MET A 102 7.42 11.37 5.99
CA MET A 102 5.97 11.63 6.06
C MET A 102 5.64 13.14 6.07
N SER A 103 6.49 13.96 5.47
CA SER A 103 6.23 15.40 5.33
C SER A 103 5.00 15.67 4.46
N HIS A 104 4.40 16.86 4.58
CA HIS A 104 3.20 17.26 3.82
C HIS A 104 1.98 16.34 4.00
N ASN A 105 1.83 15.70 5.16
CA ASN A 105 0.60 15.04 5.58
C ASN A 105 -0.25 15.95 6.47
N LYS A 106 -1.34 15.42 7.02
CA LYS A 106 -2.26 16.11 7.95
C LYS A 106 -2.17 15.52 9.36
N LEU A 107 -1.00 14.98 9.71
CA LEU A 107 -0.78 14.29 10.97
C LEU A 107 -1.04 15.24 12.14
N THR A 108 -2.01 14.90 12.98
CA THR A 108 -2.33 15.66 14.21
C THR A 108 -1.70 15.05 15.45
N ALA A 109 -1.32 13.78 15.38
CA ALA A 109 -0.64 13.05 16.43
C ALA A 109 0.39 12.10 15.82
N VAL A 110 1.44 11.83 16.59
CA VAL A 110 2.33 10.69 16.38
C VAL A 110 1.90 9.62 17.38
N PRO A 111 1.78 8.34 17.01
CA PRO A 111 1.32 7.31 17.94
C PRO A 111 2.25 7.16 19.14
N ASP A 112 1.68 6.92 20.33
CA ASP A 112 2.41 6.80 21.60
C ASP A 112 3.20 5.48 21.77
N ARG A 113 3.50 4.75 20.70
CA ARG A 113 4.17 3.44 20.80
C ARG A 113 5.66 3.54 21.03
#